data_AF-A0A380E1Y5-F1
#
_entry.id   AF-A0A380E1Y5-F1
#
_cell.length_a   1.000
_cell.length_b   1.000
_cell.length_c   1.000
_cell.angle_alpha   90.00
_cell.angle_beta   90.00
_cell.angle_gamma   90.00
#
_symmetry.space_group_name_H-M   'P 1'
#
loop_
_entity.id
_entity.type
_entity.pdbx_description
1 polymer ?
#
loop_
_entity_poly.entity_id
_entity_poly.type
_entity_poly.pdbx_seq_one_letter_code
_entity_poly.pdbx_strand_id
1 'polypeptide(L)' 'MLIKKAQATLFAGCGIVKDSDPDSELAETNLKFTPMMNALGVDMNGKS' A
#
# COMPACT_ATOMS: atom_id res chain seq x y z
N MET A 1 -4.63 9.08 1.87
CA MET A 1 -5.74 8.49 1.09
C MET A 1 -6.62 9.61 0.55
N LEU A 2 -7.05 9.52 -0.70
CA LEU A 2 -7.99 10.44 -1.31
C LEU A 2 -9.27 9.67 -1.69
N ILE A 3 -10.44 10.21 -1.35
CA ILE A 3 -11.73 9.59 -1.65
C ILE A 3 -12.49 10.49 -2.62
N LYS A 4 -12.94 9.92 -3.75
CA LYS A 4 -13.81 10.59 -4.73
C LYS A 4 -14.96 9.66 -5.09
N LYS A 5 -16.19 10.05 -4.71
CA LYS A 5 -17.40 9.24 -4.89
C LYS A 5 -17.19 7.81 -4.34
N ALA A 6 -17.20 6.80 -5.21
CA ALA A 6 -17.00 5.40 -4.88
C ALA A 6 -15.55 4.90 -5.11
N GLN A 7 -14.58 5.81 -5.29
CA GLN A 7 -13.18 5.46 -5.52
C GLN A 7 -12.30 5.98 -4.37
N ALA A 8 -11.40 5.11 -3.91
CA ALA A 8 -10.35 5.43 -2.95
C ALA A 8 -8.97 5.28 -3.63
N THR A 9 -8.15 6.33 -3.57
CA THR A 9 -6.74 6.29 -3.97
C THR A 9 -5.86 6.27 -2.73
N LEU A 10 -5.06 5.23 -2.60
CA LEU A 10 -4.10 5.06 -1.51
C LEU A 10 -2.72 5.53 -1.98
N PHE A 11 -1.99 6.16 -1.07
CA PHE A 11 -0.61 6.57 -1.31
C PHE A 11 0.23 6.03 -0.14
N ALA A 12 1.30 5.32 -0.46
CA ALA A 12 2.33 4.90 0.48
C ALA A 12 3.68 5.07 -0.21
N GLY A 13 4.72 5.20 0.59
CA GLY A 13 6.07 5.33 0.10
C GLY A 13 7.07 4.80 1.13
N CYS A 14 8.29 4.67 0.67
CA CYS A 14 9.45 4.20 1.40
C CYS A 14 10.54 5.28 1.39
N GLY A 15 11.40 5.27 2.41
CA GLY A 15 12.45 6.26 2.55
C GLY A 15 13.75 5.73 1.98
N ILE A 16 14.16 6.21 0.80
CA ILE A 16 15.36 5.70 0.13
C ILE A 16 16.63 6.31 0.76
N VAL A 17 17.53 5.44 1.22
CA VAL A 17 18.88 5.77 1.70
C VAL A 17 19.95 5.08 0.86
N LYS A 18 21.23 5.42 1.08
CA LYS A 18 22.36 4.94 0.25
C LYS A 18 22.47 3.40 0.19
N ASP A 19 22.11 2.72 1.27
CA ASP A 19 22.17 1.26 1.39
C ASP A 19 20.78 0.61 1.25
N SER A 20 19.78 1.35 0.74
CA SER A 20 18.45 0.81 0.48
C SER A 20 18.48 -0.21 -0.65
N ASP A 21 17.71 -1.29 -0.46
CA ASP A 21 17.51 -2.34 -1.44
C ASP A 21 16.14 -2.16 -2.13
N PRO A 22 16.08 -2.02 -3.47
CA PRO A 22 14.83 -1.74 -4.18
C PRO A 22 13.69 -2.73 -3.90
N ASP A 23 14.01 -4.02 -3.77
CA ASP A 23 13.03 -5.07 -3.52
C ASP A 23 12.47 -4.98 -2.09
N SER A 24 13.33 -4.70 -1.12
CA SER A 24 12.97 -4.50 0.28
C SER A 24 12.09 -3.26 0.48
N GLU A 25 12.42 -2.14 -0.17
CA GLU A 25 11.66 -0.89 -0.09
C GLU A 25 10.27 -1.02 -0.74
N LEU A 26 10.16 -1.81 -1.81
CA LEU A 26 8.89 -2.17 -2.42
C LEU A 26 8.02 -3.03 -1.48
N ALA A 27 8.63 -4.04 -0.84
CA ALA A 27 7.94 -4.88 0.14
C ALA A 27 7.43 -4.05 1.34
N GLU A 28 8.24 -3.11 1.83
CA GLU A 28 7.82 -2.18 2.88
C GLU A 28 6.64 -1.31 2.44
N THR A 29 6.69 -0.78 1.21
CA THR A 29 5.61 0.04 0.66
C THR A 29 4.30 -0.76 0.56
N ASN A 30 4.36 -2.03 0.15
CA ASN A 30 3.20 -2.92 0.13
C ASN A 30 2.64 -3.19 1.52
N LEU A 31 3.50 -3.46 2.52
CA LEU A 31 3.10 -3.65 3.91
C LEU A 31 2.38 -2.42 4.49
N LYS A 32 2.80 -1.21 4.09
CA LYS A 32 2.15 0.04 4.50
C LYS A 32 0.73 0.19 3.96
N PHE A 33 0.37 -0.47 2.84
CA PHE A 33 -0.98 -0.44 2.30
C PHE A 33 -1.95 -1.40 3.00
N THR A 34 -1.46 -2.51 3.56
CA THR A 34 -2.25 -3.53 4.25
C THR A 34 -3.27 -2.98 5.25
N PRO A 35 -2.91 -2.12 6.23
CA PRO A 35 -3.89 -1.62 7.21
C PRO A 35 -5.03 -0.82 6.55
N MET A 36 -4.74 -0.04 5.51
CA MET A 36 -5.75 0.75 4.81
C MET A 36 -6.65 -0.11 3.92
N MET A 37 -6.10 -1.15 3.30
CA MET A 37 -6.85 -2.09 2.47
C MET A 37 -7.78 -2.95 3.32
N ASN A 38 -7.31 -3.39 4.49
CA ASN A 38 -8.14 -4.05 5.50
C ASN A 38 -9.29 -3.15 5.97
N ALA A 39 -9.02 -1.87 6.24
CA ALA A 39 -10.05 -0.90 6.64
C ALA A 39 -11.12 -0.66 5.55
N LEU A 40 -10.75 -0.83 4.28
CA LEU A 40 -11.68 -0.74 3.14
C LEU A 40 -12.39 -2.06 2.84
N GLY A 41 -12.08 -3.15 3.57
CA GLY A 41 -12.63 -4.48 3.31
C GLY A 41 -12.14 -5.08 1.99
N VAL A 42 -10.99 -4.64 1.48
CA VAL A 42 -10.40 -5.15 0.24
C VAL A 42 -9.47 -6.31 0.60
N ASP A 43 -9.92 -7.53 0.32
CA ASP A 43 -9.09 -8.72 0.47
C ASP A 43 -8.07 -8.82 -0.68
N MET A 44 -6.78 -8.73 -0.35
CA MET A 44 -5.69 -8.89 -1.34
C MET A 44 -5.53 -10.34 -1.85
N ASN A 45 -6.32 -11.29 -1.34
CA ASN A 45 -6.27 -12.71 -1.70
C ASN A 45 -7.09 -13.09 -2.94
N GLY A 46 -7.62 -12.12 -3.70
CA GLY A 46 -8.16 -12.38 -5.04
C GLY A 46 -9.39 -13.31 -5.10
N LYS A 47 -10.15 -13.46 -4.01
CA LYS A 47 -11.47 -14.10 -4.08
C LYS A 47 -12.54 -13.04 -4.28
N SER A 48 -12.92 -12.84 -5.55
CA SER A 48 -14.28 -12.41 -5.92
C SER A 48 -15.28 -13.51 -5.66
#